data_AF-A0A1H3FRN9-F1
#
_entry.id   AF-A0A1H3FRN9-F1
#
_cell.length_a   1.000
_cell.length_b   1.000
_cell.length_c   1.000
_cell.angle_alpha   90.00
_cell.angle_beta   90.00
_cell.angle_gamma   90.00
#
_symmetry.space_group_name_H-M   'P 1'
#
loop_
_entity.id
_entity.type
_entity.pdbx_description
1 polymer ?
#
loop_
_entity_poly.entity_id
_entity_poly.type
_entity_poly.pdbx_seq_one_letter_code
_entity_poly.pdbx_strand_id
1 'polypeptide(L)'
;MDLTWNVERRGGLAVVTCLLCNDAPVDRRVRLRNELEGPVLPPRRRGVPEPGWDRDGYTCRVDGNSTVGVGYVCASLTAADRRPMTIESVEEVGDGDDDTAAGRTEPDDAGVENAVSNAIRTLGDHRPPRESVPINGNGGDGGERGSPTNGPETANAGQPVTERRERGATAPGPSDADASRETSTEDEADAVAPIDGKRSNDQRQPIDGKRSNDQRQPIDEEAMARIESRIDAMDEDLDRLRRLTEADLETAATVVAEAGDLASLESDVDRIAADVDDLGRLRDRIDEVIERHDRLEVPIESLRRIA
;
A
#
# COMPACT_ATOMS: atom_id res chain seq x y z
N MET A 1 22.66 -18.28 -10.73
CA MET A 1 21.77 -17.97 -9.60
C MET A 1 21.82 -16.48 -9.49
N ASP A 2 20.76 -15.84 -9.95
CA ASP A 2 20.83 -14.45 -10.34
C ASP A 2 19.69 -13.70 -9.66
N LEU A 3 20.02 -12.52 -9.15
CA LEU A 3 19.12 -11.69 -8.35
C LEU A 3 18.98 -10.32 -9.01
N THR A 4 17.78 -10.03 -9.50
CA THR A 4 17.37 -8.70 -9.93
C THR A 4 16.38 -8.12 -8.92
N TRP A 5 16.32 -6.80 -8.82
CA TRP A 5 15.51 -6.13 -7.82
C TRP A 5 15.02 -4.78 -8.30
N ASN A 6 13.95 -4.31 -7.67
CA ASN A 6 13.41 -2.97 -7.77
C ASN A 6 13.10 -2.44 -6.36
N VAL A 7 13.35 -1.16 -6.13
CA VAL A 7 13.02 -0.49 -4.86
C VAL A 7 12.16 0.72 -5.15
N GLU A 8 10.98 0.74 -4.56
CA GLU A 8 10.09 1.90 -4.56
C GLU A 8 10.04 2.50 -3.15
N ARG A 9 10.28 3.80 -3.02
CA ARG A 9 10.30 4.47 -1.71
C ARG A 9 9.06 5.35 -1.54
N ARG A 10 8.34 5.18 -0.44
CA ARG A 10 7.15 5.98 -0.09
C ARG A 10 7.05 6.17 1.43
N GLY A 11 6.97 7.41 1.90
CA GLY A 11 6.70 7.72 3.31
C GLY A 11 7.66 7.10 4.33
N GLY A 12 8.97 7.05 4.02
CA GLY A 12 9.99 6.43 4.88
C GLY A 12 9.99 4.89 4.86
N LEU A 13 9.24 4.28 3.94
CA LEU A 13 9.26 2.85 3.66
C LEU A 13 9.90 2.60 2.29
N ALA A 14 10.69 1.53 2.20
CA ALA A 14 11.18 0.97 0.96
C ALA A 14 10.40 -0.31 0.65
N VAL A 15 9.59 -0.29 -0.40
CA VAL A 15 8.95 -1.47 -0.96
C VAL A 15 9.93 -2.12 -1.93
N VAL A 16 10.39 -3.32 -1.60
CA VAL A 16 11.40 -4.03 -2.37
C VAL A 16 10.75 -5.21 -3.07
N THR A 17 10.99 -5.32 -4.37
CA THR A 17 10.65 -6.52 -5.17
C THR A 17 11.94 -7.12 -5.68
N CYS A 18 12.11 -8.43 -5.53
CA CYS A 18 13.24 -9.21 -6.00
C CYS A 18 12.76 -10.34 -6.90
N LEU A 19 13.51 -10.62 -7.97
CA LEU A 19 13.34 -11.81 -8.79
C LEU A 19 14.62 -12.64 -8.68
N LEU A 20 14.45 -13.90 -8.29
CA LEU A 20 15.53 -14.85 -8.08
C LEU A 20 15.44 -15.95 -9.14
N CYS A 21 16.42 -16.02 -10.03
CA CYS A 21 16.46 -16.96 -11.15
C CYS A 21 17.42 -18.12 -10.86
N ASN A 22 16.93 -19.35 -11.03
CA ASN A 22 17.71 -20.58 -10.99
C ASN A 22 17.79 -21.22 -12.37
N ASP A 23 18.85 -20.91 -13.12
CA ASP A 23 19.09 -21.52 -14.44
C ASP A 23 19.68 -22.94 -14.37
N ALA A 24 19.94 -23.46 -13.16
CA ALA A 24 20.42 -24.83 -12.98
C ALA A 24 19.21 -25.79 -12.97
N PRO A 25 19.37 -27.04 -13.44
CA PRO A 25 18.29 -28.02 -13.48
C PRO A 25 17.97 -28.65 -12.12
N VAL A 26 18.69 -28.26 -11.07
CA VAL A 26 18.54 -28.78 -9.70
C VAL A 26 17.93 -27.71 -8.82
N ASP A 27 17.11 -28.14 -7.86
CA ASP A 27 16.50 -27.27 -6.88
C ASP A 27 17.57 -26.70 -5.94
N ARG A 28 17.37 -25.44 -5.56
CA ARG A 28 18.32 -24.70 -4.73
C ARG A 28 17.63 -24.05 -3.55
N ARG A 29 18.25 -24.15 -2.39
CA ARG A 29 17.92 -23.37 -1.20
C ARG A 29 18.78 -22.12 -1.20
N VAL A 30 18.14 -20.97 -1.12
CA VAL A 30 18.81 -19.67 -1.22
C VAL A 30 18.48 -18.84 0.01
N ARG A 31 19.52 -18.29 0.62
CA ARG A 31 19.42 -17.27 1.66
C ARG A 31 19.67 -15.90 1.06
N LEU A 32 18.69 -15.02 1.22
CA LEU A 32 18.76 -13.62 0.87
C LEU A 32 18.87 -12.79 2.15
N ARG A 33 19.81 -11.84 2.15
CA ARG A 33 20.04 -10.89 3.25
C ARG A 33 19.61 -9.49 2.85
N ASN A 34 18.83 -8.83 3.69
CA ASN A 34 18.51 -7.42 3.55
C ASN A 34 19.72 -6.56 3.92
N GLU A 35 20.04 -5.60 3.05
CA GLU A 35 21.15 -4.65 3.24
C GLU A 35 20.63 -3.23 3.56
N LEU A 36 19.32 -3.01 3.50
CA LEU A 36 18.73 -1.72 3.84
C LEU A 36 18.77 -1.49 5.36
N GLU A 37 19.00 -0.23 5.72
CA GLU A 37 19.02 0.22 7.11
C GLU A 37 17.60 0.30 7.66
N GLY A 38 17.13 -0.78 8.27
CA GLY A 38 15.82 -0.82 8.91
C GLY A 38 15.29 -2.23 9.13
N PRO A 39 14.24 -2.38 9.95
CA PRO A 39 13.60 -3.67 10.15
C PRO A 39 12.92 -4.16 8.86
N VAL A 40 13.10 -5.45 8.57
CA VAL A 40 12.37 -6.15 7.51
C VAL A 40 10.92 -6.37 7.97
N LEU A 41 9.98 -5.93 7.13
CA LEU A 41 8.55 -6.15 7.28
C LEU A 41 8.11 -7.16 6.22
N PRO A 42 8.05 -8.46 6.58
CA PRO A 42 7.70 -9.50 5.63
C PRO A 42 6.23 -9.44 5.23
N PRO A 43 5.85 -9.97 4.06
CA PRO A 43 4.46 -10.22 3.70
C PRO A 43 3.76 -11.02 4.80
N ARG A 44 2.50 -10.66 5.08
CA ARG A 44 1.71 -11.31 6.13
C ARG A 44 0.41 -11.86 5.57
N ARG A 45 0.06 -13.07 5.97
CA ARG A 45 -1.27 -13.66 5.76
C ARG A 45 -1.94 -13.83 7.10
N ARG A 46 -3.09 -13.16 7.29
CA ARG A 46 -3.84 -13.15 8.56
C ARG A 46 -2.96 -12.73 9.77
N GLY A 47 -2.09 -11.75 9.56
CA GLY A 47 -1.18 -11.22 10.58
C GLY A 47 0.10 -12.03 10.81
N VAL A 48 0.20 -13.25 10.29
CA VAL A 48 1.39 -14.11 10.41
C VAL A 48 2.33 -13.85 9.23
N PRO A 49 3.64 -13.60 9.46
CA PRO A 49 4.63 -13.54 8.40
C PRO A 49 4.61 -14.78 7.52
N GLU A 50 4.79 -14.61 6.22
CA GLU A 50 5.00 -15.76 5.34
C GLU A 50 6.25 -16.56 5.76
N PRO A 51 6.24 -17.90 5.61
CA PRO A 51 7.38 -18.74 5.97
C PRO A 51 8.67 -18.34 5.24
N GLY A 52 9.82 -18.59 5.87
CA GLY A 52 11.13 -18.28 5.30
C GLY A 52 11.66 -16.89 5.64
N TRP A 53 10.82 -16.00 6.16
CA TRP A 53 11.25 -14.68 6.63
C TRP A 53 11.75 -14.69 8.08
N ASP A 54 12.85 -13.99 8.31
CA ASP A 54 13.28 -13.57 9.64
C ASP A 54 13.58 -12.07 9.67
N ARG A 55 14.19 -11.59 10.75
CA ARG A 55 14.50 -10.16 10.92
C ARG A 55 15.55 -9.63 9.93
N ASP A 56 16.39 -10.51 9.40
CA ASP A 56 17.58 -10.18 8.63
C ASP A 56 17.40 -10.46 7.12
N GLY A 57 16.38 -11.22 6.73
CA GLY A 57 16.09 -11.51 5.33
C GLY A 57 15.13 -12.66 5.10
N TYR A 58 15.36 -13.39 4.00
CA TYR A 58 14.45 -14.41 3.48
C TYR A 58 15.21 -15.66 3.03
N THR A 59 14.71 -16.82 3.41
CA THR A 59 15.20 -18.13 2.97
C THR A 59 14.11 -18.82 2.17
N CYS A 60 14.43 -19.29 0.96
CA CYS A 60 13.48 -20.02 0.13
C CYS A 60 14.12 -21.14 -0.67
N ARG A 61 13.27 -22.04 -1.18
CA ARG A 61 13.61 -23.00 -2.23
C ARG A 61 13.23 -22.39 -3.58
N VAL A 62 14.09 -22.57 -4.57
CA VAL A 62 13.85 -22.21 -5.97
C VAL A 62 14.08 -23.47 -6.79
N ASP A 63 13.03 -23.93 -7.46
CA ASP A 63 13.08 -25.15 -8.26
C ASP A 63 14.06 -25.00 -9.44
N GLY A 64 14.53 -26.11 -9.98
CA GLY A 64 15.40 -26.11 -11.15
C GLY A 64 14.76 -25.44 -12.37
N ASN A 65 15.52 -24.62 -13.10
CA ASN A 65 15.07 -23.85 -14.27
C ASN A 65 13.85 -22.96 -13.98
N SER A 66 13.78 -22.36 -12.79
CA SER A 66 12.64 -21.55 -12.37
C SER A 66 13.03 -20.17 -11.84
N THR A 67 12.06 -19.26 -11.79
CA THR A 67 12.21 -17.92 -11.23
C THR A 67 11.17 -17.71 -10.15
N VAL A 68 11.60 -17.22 -8.98
CA VAL A 68 10.73 -16.92 -7.85
C VAL A 68 10.75 -15.41 -7.58
N GLY A 69 9.57 -14.82 -7.45
CA GLY A 69 9.39 -13.44 -7.01
C GLY A 69 9.28 -13.34 -5.49
N VAL A 70 9.95 -12.37 -4.91
CA VAL A 70 9.96 -12.10 -3.47
C VAL A 70 9.71 -10.61 -3.25
N GLY A 71 8.70 -10.26 -2.46
CA GLY A 71 8.39 -8.87 -2.10
C GLY A 71 8.47 -8.67 -0.60
N TYR A 72 8.98 -7.52 -0.15
CA TYR A 72 8.94 -7.10 1.26
C TYR A 72 8.99 -5.59 1.41
N VAL A 73 8.74 -5.12 2.63
CA VAL A 73 8.91 -3.71 2.98
C VAL A 73 10.05 -3.59 3.99
N CYS A 74 10.88 -2.56 3.86
CA CYS A 74 11.86 -2.17 4.87
C CYS A 74 11.50 -0.77 5.38
N ALA A 75 11.45 -0.58 6.69
CA ALA A 75 11.31 0.76 7.27
C ALA A 75 12.66 1.49 7.24
N SER A 76 13.14 1.79 6.02
CA SER A 76 14.39 2.49 5.77
C SER A 76 14.14 3.97 5.56
N LEU A 77 14.64 4.79 6.49
CA LEU A 77 14.60 6.25 6.41
C LEU A 77 15.67 6.83 5.48
N THR A 78 16.66 6.01 5.10
CA THR A 78 17.80 6.44 4.29
C THR A 78 17.48 6.33 2.79
N ALA A 79 17.64 7.42 2.06
CA ALA A 79 17.40 7.51 0.61
C ALA A 79 18.56 6.97 -0.25
N ALA A 80 19.61 6.41 0.35
CA ALA A 80 20.77 5.93 -0.40
C ALA A 80 20.37 4.78 -1.34
N ASP A 81 20.73 4.89 -2.62
CA ASP A 81 20.62 3.82 -3.60
C ASP A 81 21.69 2.77 -3.36
N ARG A 82 21.43 1.97 -2.33
CA ARG A 82 22.16 0.74 -2.06
C ARG A 82 21.35 -0.43 -2.60
N ARG A 83 22.07 -1.49 -2.99
CA ARG A 83 21.49 -2.80 -3.25
C ARG A 83 20.63 -3.19 -2.04
N PRO A 84 19.34 -3.52 -2.21
CA PRO A 84 18.46 -3.82 -1.08
C PRO A 84 18.69 -5.23 -0.54
N MET A 85 19.15 -6.14 -1.38
CA MET A 85 19.24 -7.56 -1.05
C MET A 85 20.47 -8.21 -1.70
N THR A 86 21.15 -9.07 -0.94
CA THR A 86 22.30 -9.86 -1.40
C THR A 86 22.01 -11.36 -1.23
N ILE A 87 22.51 -12.18 -2.15
CA ILE A 87 22.54 -13.64 -1.98
C ILE A 87 23.65 -13.98 -0.98
N GLU A 88 23.28 -14.44 0.20
CA GLU A 88 24.22 -14.82 1.27
C GLU A 88 24.70 -16.26 1.10
N SER A 89 23.80 -17.19 0.76
CA SER A 89 24.16 -18.59 0.48
C SER A 89 23.24 -19.23 -0.55
N VAL A 90 23.78 -20.25 -1.23
CA VAL A 90 23.07 -21.10 -2.19
C VAL A 90 23.51 -22.55 -1.94
N GLU A 91 22.54 -23.41 -1.66
CA GLU A 91 22.75 -24.84 -1.39
C GLU A 91 21.90 -25.66 -2.35
N GLU A 92 22.43 -26.75 -2.89
CA GLU A 92 21.65 -27.67 -3.72
C GLU A 92 20.77 -28.55 -2.81
N VAL A 93 19.50 -28.69 -3.19
CA VAL A 93 18.52 -29.47 -2.43
C VAL A 93 18.46 -30.86 -3.05
N GLY A 94 18.80 -31.88 -2.27
CA GLY A 94 18.64 -33.27 -2.71
C GLY A 94 17.19 -33.72 -2.68
N ASP A 95 16.85 -34.74 -3.47
CA ASP A 95 15.48 -35.31 -3.62
C ASP A 95 14.82 -35.81 -2.30
N GLY A 96 15.54 -35.80 -1.17
CA GLY A 96 15.03 -36.19 0.15
C GLY A 96 14.93 -35.06 1.18
N ASP A 97 15.25 -33.82 0.79
CA ASP A 97 15.36 -32.68 1.70
C ASP A 97 14.06 -31.85 1.74
N ASP A 98 12.93 -32.56 1.76
CA ASP A 98 11.60 -32.00 1.83
C ASP A 98 11.23 -31.67 3.30
N ASP A 99 10.79 -30.43 3.51
CA ASP A 99 10.00 -29.98 4.66
C ASP A 99 10.67 -29.74 6.05
N THR A 100 11.98 -29.41 6.13
CA THR A 100 12.59 -28.94 7.41
C THR A 100 13.09 -27.49 7.40
N ALA A 101 12.92 -26.76 6.30
CA ALA A 101 13.47 -25.41 6.11
C ALA A 101 12.61 -24.25 6.63
N ALA A 102 11.41 -24.52 7.14
CA ALA A 102 10.56 -23.51 7.78
C ALA A 102 10.48 -23.77 9.28
N GLY A 103 11.63 -23.72 9.96
CA GLY A 103 11.72 -23.47 11.41
C GLY A 103 10.68 -24.14 12.31
N ARG A 104 10.33 -25.40 12.03
CA ARG A 104 9.66 -26.30 12.96
C ARG A 104 10.50 -27.57 13.02
N THR A 105 11.67 -27.46 13.64
CA THR A 105 11.99 -28.49 14.62
C THR A 105 10.78 -28.49 15.54
N GLU A 106 9.99 -29.57 15.61
CA GLU A 106 9.08 -29.69 16.75
C GLU A 106 10.00 -29.57 17.96
N PRO A 107 9.93 -28.44 18.69
CA PRO A 107 10.76 -28.29 19.85
C PRO A 107 10.36 -29.46 20.76
N ASP A 108 11.36 -30.18 21.29
CA ASP A 108 11.05 -31.00 22.45
C ASP A 108 10.42 -30.08 23.50
N ASP A 109 9.49 -30.59 24.31
CA ASP A 109 8.76 -29.75 25.27
C ASP A 109 9.72 -28.90 26.13
N ALA A 110 10.93 -29.42 26.39
CA ALA A 110 12.02 -28.71 27.06
C ALA A 110 12.58 -27.51 26.29
N GLY A 111 12.74 -27.60 24.97
CA GLY A 111 13.16 -26.52 24.09
C GLY A 111 12.10 -25.41 23.98
N VAL A 112 10.81 -25.76 23.98
CA VAL A 112 9.71 -24.78 24.05
C VAL A 112 9.80 -23.99 25.34
N GLU A 113 9.89 -24.68 26.48
CA GLU A 113 9.92 -24.05 27.80
C GLU A 113 11.11 -23.09 27.94
N ASN A 114 12.26 -23.46 27.38
CA ASN A 114 13.46 -22.64 27.42
C ASN A 114 13.35 -21.42 26.47
N ALA A 115 12.77 -21.58 25.28
CA ALA A 115 12.51 -20.48 24.35
C ALA A 115 11.47 -19.49 24.91
N VAL A 116 10.40 -20.00 25.52
CA VAL A 116 9.38 -19.19 26.22
C VAL A 116 10.00 -18.47 27.41
N SER A 117 10.82 -19.15 28.22
CA SER A 117 11.52 -18.54 29.35
C SER A 117 12.49 -17.44 28.91
N ASN A 118 13.21 -17.65 27.80
CA ASN A 118 14.07 -16.62 27.22
C ASN A 118 13.27 -15.43 26.67
N ALA A 119 12.15 -15.68 25.99
CA ALA A 119 11.26 -14.62 25.51
C ALA A 119 10.70 -13.78 26.67
N ILE A 120 10.28 -14.42 27.76
CA ILE A 120 9.80 -13.72 28.98
C ILE A 120 10.93 -12.90 29.62
N ARG A 121 12.16 -13.43 29.68
CA ARG A 121 13.32 -12.67 30.19
C ARG A 121 13.67 -11.46 29.32
N THR A 122 13.54 -11.58 27.99
CA THR A 122 13.78 -10.47 27.05
C THR A 122 12.73 -9.37 27.19
N LEU A 123 11.47 -9.74 27.43
CA LEU A 123 10.39 -8.77 27.62
C LEU A 123 10.47 -8.08 29.00
N GLY A 124 11.08 -8.70 30.02
CA GLY A 124 11.22 -8.09 31.34
C GLY A 124 9.89 -7.91 32.09
N ASP A 125 9.95 -7.39 33.32
CA ASP A 125 8.75 -7.13 34.14
C ASP A 125 8.10 -5.80 33.75
N HIS A 126 7.28 -5.83 32.71
CA HIS A 126 6.43 -4.69 32.34
C HIS A 126 5.19 -4.68 33.21
N ARG A 127 5.30 -4.15 34.44
CA ARG A 127 4.10 -3.76 35.19
C ARG A 127 3.46 -2.57 34.49
N PRO A 128 2.18 -2.67 34.08
CA PRO A 128 1.45 -1.50 33.62
C PRO A 128 1.44 -0.43 34.73
N PRO A 129 1.35 0.87 34.38
CA PRO A 129 1.27 1.94 35.37
C PRO A 129 0.24 1.61 36.46
N ARG A 130 0.53 1.95 37.72
CA ARG A 130 -0.31 1.61 38.88
C ARG A 130 -1.79 2.01 38.71
N GLU A 131 -2.05 3.04 37.92
CA GLU A 131 -3.38 3.56 37.61
C GLU A 131 -4.17 2.70 36.61
N SER A 132 -3.50 1.83 35.85
CA SER A 132 -4.13 0.90 34.90
C SER A 132 -4.62 -0.40 35.55
N VAL A 133 -4.22 -0.66 36.79
CA VAL A 133 -4.70 -1.80 37.56
C VAL A 133 -5.84 -1.31 38.44
N PRO A 134 -7.09 -1.80 38.27
CA PRO A 134 -8.14 -1.50 39.23
C PRO A 134 -7.68 -1.97 40.60
N ILE A 135 -7.52 -1.03 41.53
CA ILE A 135 -7.32 -1.33 42.94
C ILE A 135 -8.62 -1.97 43.39
N ASN A 136 -8.70 -3.30 43.30
CA ASN A 136 -9.67 -4.05 44.06
C ASN A 136 -9.31 -3.79 45.52
N GLY A 137 -10.05 -2.85 46.12
CA GLY A 137 -9.94 -2.51 47.52
C GLY A 137 -10.25 -3.72 48.36
N ASN A 138 -9.23 -4.49 48.67
CA ASN A 138 -9.17 -5.29 49.88
C ASN A 138 -7.71 -5.37 50.33
N GLY A 139 -7.30 -4.39 51.12
CA GLY A 139 -6.03 -4.43 51.83
C GLY A 139 -5.96 -5.64 52.75
N GLY A 140 -4.75 -6.15 52.96
CA GLY A 140 -4.50 -7.23 53.90
C GLY A 140 -3.06 -7.72 53.84
N ASP A 141 -2.15 -6.89 54.37
CA ASP A 141 -0.86 -7.33 54.89
C ASP A 141 -1.05 -8.45 55.94
N GLY A 142 -0.04 -9.32 56.06
CA GLY A 142 -0.15 -10.67 56.57
C GLY A 142 -0.49 -10.87 58.05
N GLY A 143 -0.79 -12.12 58.41
CA GLY A 143 -0.83 -12.57 59.81
C GLY A 143 -1.82 -13.69 60.08
N GLU A 144 -1.27 -14.86 60.39
CA GLU A 144 -1.77 -16.02 61.13
C GLU A 144 -3.20 -16.07 61.73
N ARG A 145 -3.80 -17.28 61.62
CA ARG A 145 -4.69 -18.01 62.56
C ARG A 145 -6.02 -17.36 63.01
N GLY A 146 -7.10 -18.13 62.85
CA GLY A 146 -8.19 -18.18 63.84
C GLY A 146 -9.60 -18.33 63.28
N SER A 147 -10.25 -19.43 63.63
CA SER A 147 -11.66 -19.78 63.39
C SER A 147 -12.70 -18.73 63.81
N PRO A 148 -13.93 -18.77 63.25
CA PRO A 148 -14.96 -17.76 63.49
C PRO A 148 -15.68 -18.01 64.81
N THR A 149 -16.09 -16.94 65.49
CA THR A 149 -17.09 -17.00 66.56
C THR A 149 -18.21 -16.00 66.30
N ASN A 150 -19.43 -16.53 66.33
CA ASN A 150 -20.71 -15.84 66.25
C ASN A 150 -20.97 -14.96 67.49
N GLY A 151 -21.75 -13.89 67.30
CA GLY A 151 -22.55 -13.26 68.37
C GLY A 151 -22.74 -11.74 68.23
N PRO A 152 -23.87 -11.17 68.68
CA PRO A 152 -24.75 -10.42 67.77
C PRO A 152 -25.11 -8.98 68.22
N GLU A 153 -26.00 -8.37 67.40
CA GLU A 153 -26.92 -7.25 67.71
C GLU A 153 -26.35 -5.83 67.90
N THR A 154 -26.79 -4.89 67.04
CA THR A 154 -27.93 -4.01 67.36
C THR A 154 -28.30 -3.09 66.18
N ALA A 155 -29.62 -2.96 65.99
CA ALA A 155 -30.50 -1.92 65.43
C ALA A 155 -29.87 -0.65 64.76
N ASN A 156 -30.49 0.08 63.82
CA ASN A 156 -31.91 0.33 63.56
C ASN A 156 -32.07 1.15 62.27
N ALA A 157 -33.22 0.95 61.60
CA ALA A 157 -34.06 1.87 60.80
C ALA A 157 -33.47 2.97 59.89
N GLY A 158 -34.01 3.02 58.66
CA GLY A 158 -34.22 4.28 57.93
C GLY A 158 -34.26 4.19 56.40
N GLN A 159 -35.38 3.76 55.82
CA GLN A 159 -35.83 4.15 54.47
C GLN A 159 -37.09 5.02 54.63
N PRO A 160 -37.67 5.67 53.59
CA PRO A 160 -37.14 6.31 52.36
C PRO A 160 -37.82 7.69 52.09
N VAL A 161 -37.42 8.43 51.05
CA VAL A 161 -38.22 9.50 50.36
C VAL A 161 -37.53 9.75 49.01
N THR A 162 -38.08 9.48 47.81
CA THR A 162 -39.26 9.93 47.04
C THR A 162 -39.21 11.36 46.48
N GLU A 163 -39.49 11.42 45.16
CA GLU A 163 -39.91 12.57 44.32
C GLU A 163 -38.78 13.52 43.83
N ARG A 164 -38.82 14.13 42.63
CA ARG A 164 -39.94 14.44 41.74
C ARG A 164 -39.44 14.78 40.32
N ARG A 165 -40.29 14.46 39.34
CA ARG A 165 -40.24 14.85 37.91
C ARG A 165 -40.38 16.37 37.70
N GLU A 166 -39.79 16.88 36.62
CA GLU A 166 -40.42 17.87 35.75
C GLU A 166 -40.29 17.48 34.26
N ARG A 167 -41.26 17.96 33.47
CA ARG A 167 -41.75 17.43 32.20
C ARG A 167 -41.88 18.61 31.22
N GLY A 168 -41.66 18.37 29.93
CA GLY A 168 -42.11 19.22 28.81
C GLY A 168 -41.42 18.76 27.52
N ALA A 169 -41.98 17.84 26.73
CA ALA A 169 -42.95 18.08 25.64
C ALA A 169 -42.45 19.17 24.66
N THR A 170 -42.19 18.91 23.37
CA THR A 170 -43.20 18.49 22.37
C THR A 170 -42.47 18.12 21.05
N ALA A 171 -42.91 17.06 20.36
CA ALA A 171 -42.60 16.79 18.94
C ALA A 171 -43.83 17.18 18.09
N PRO A 172 -43.68 17.52 16.80
CA PRO A 172 -43.87 16.49 15.75
C PRO A 172 -43.01 16.71 14.46
N GLY A 173 -42.80 15.64 13.67
CA GLY A 173 -42.43 15.73 12.22
C GLY A 173 -43.68 15.64 11.32
N PRO A 174 -43.62 15.30 10.01
CA PRO A 174 -42.49 15.13 9.07
C PRO A 174 -42.72 15.75 7.64
N SER A 175 -41.74 15.50 6.74
CA SER A 175 -41.78 15.35 5.26
C SER A 175 -41.67 16.54 4.25
N ASP A 176 -40.97 16.17 3.16
CA ASP A 176 -40.92 16.65 1.77
C ASP A 176 -40.11 17.94 1.46
N ALA A 177 -39.02 17.90 0.69
CA ALA A 177 -38.86 17.50 -0.71
C ALA A 177 -39.72 18.34 -1.67
N ASP A 178 -39.20 19.50 -2.11
CA ASP A 178 -39.30 19.92 -3.51
C ASP A 178 -38.34 21.09 -3.78
N ALA A 179 -37.66 21.02 -4.92
CA ALA A 179 -36.80 22.07 -5.44
C ALA A 179 -37.48 22.67 -6.67
N SER A 180 -37.69 23.99 -6.67
CA SER A 180 -38.04 24.72 -7.88
C SER A 180 -37.43 26.12 -7.89
N ARG A 181 -36.81 26.40 -9.04
CA ARG A 181 -36.39 27.71 -9.59
C ARG A 181 -37.59 28.67 -9.75
N GLU A 182 -37.33 29.97 -9.93
CA GLU A 182 -37.67 30.75 -11.15
C GLU A 182 -37.16 32.22 -11.05
N THR A 183 -36.61 32.75 -12.15
CA THR A 183 -36.91 34.03 -12.87
C THR A 183 -35.93 34.13 -14.07
N SER A 184 -36.31 33.92 -15.33
CA SER A 184 -37.09 34.75 -16.31
C SER A 184 -36.21 35.67 -17.19
N THR A 185 -36.24 35.43 -18.52
CA THR A 185 -36.59 36.35 -19.65
C THR A 185 -36.38 35.59 -20.98
N GLU A 186 -37.45 35.29 -21.75
CA GLU A 186 -37.87 35.92 -23.03
C GLU A 186 -37.03 35.47 -24.25
N ASP A 187 -37.47 35.24 -25.49
CA ASP A 187 -38.75 35.01 -26.22
C ASP A 187 -38.30 34.68 -27.68
N GLU A 188 -39.21 34.20 -28.54
CA GLU A 188 -39.09 33.95 -30.01
C GLU A 188 -39.20 32.48 -30.52
N ALA A 189 -40.47 32.11 -30.75
CA ALA A 189 -41.08 31.79 -32.04
C ALA A 189 -40.48 30.71 -32.98
N ASP A 190 -41.21 29.60 -33.04
CA ASP A 190 -41.99 29.13 -34.21
C ASP A 190 -41.23 28.58 -35.45
N ALA A 191 -41.24 27.25 -35.60
CA ALA A 191 -41.83 26.54 -36.75
C ALA A 191 -41.35 25.07 -36.83
N VAL A 192 -42.28 24.13 -36.74
CA VAL A 192 -42.08 22.71 -37.08
C VAL A 192 -42.92 22.38 -38.31
N ALA A 193 -42.30 21.78 -39.33
CA ALA A 193 -42.97 21.04 -40.40
C ALA A 193 -42.09 19.85 -40.87
N PRO A 194 -42.69 18.80 -41.46
CA PRO A 194 -42.33 17.41 -41.17
C PRO A 194 -41.37 16.75 -42.18
N ILE A 195 -40.75 15.66 -41.72
CA ILE A 195 -39.89 14.75 -42.47
C ILE A 195 -40.75 13.86 -43.38
N ASP A 196 -40.58 13.99 -44.69
CA ASP A 196 -41.06 13.03 -45.70
C ASP A 196 -39.87 12.50 -46.52
N GLY A 197 -39.90 11.20 -46.78
CA GLY A 197 -38.77 10.45 -47.33
C GLY A 197 -38.70 10.46 -48.86
N LYS A 198 -37.49 10.30 -49.41
CA LYS A 198 -37.14 9.29 -50.43
C LYS A 198 -35.70 9.45 -50.95
N ARG A 199 -35.02 8.30 -50.92
CA ARG A 199 -34.20 7.66 -51.98
C ARG A 199 -32.87 8.28 -52.47
N SER A 200 -31.84 7.46 -52.26
CA SER A 200 -30.94 6.87 -53.26
C SER A 200 -29.81 7.72 -53.86
N ASN A 201 -28.57 7.37 -53.48
CA ASN A 201 -27.51 6.89 -54.38
C ASN A 201 -26.36 6.38 -53.51
N ASP A 202 -26.18 5.08 -53.32
CA ASP A 202 -25.36 4.19 -54.17
C ASP A 202 -24.03 4.81 -54.63
N GLN A 203 -23.03 4.75 -53.75
CA GLN A 203 -21.62 4.64 -54.14
C GLN A 203 -20.92 3.69 -53.16
N ARG A 204 -21.09 2.38 -53.40
CA ARG A 204 -20.13 1.37 -52.92
C ARG A 204 -18.83 1.54 -53.70
N GLN A 205 -17.84 2.19 -53.08
CA GLN A 205 -16.46 2.12 -53.52
C GLN A 205 -15.89 0.71 -53.24
N PRO A 206 -15.22 0.07 -54.20
CA PRO A 206 -14.60 -1.23 -54.01
C PRO A 206 -13.37 -1.09 -53.10
N ILE A 207 -13.34 -1.86 -52.02
CA ILE A 207 -12.21 -1.94 -51.10
C ILE A 207 -11.16 -2.84 -51.77
N ASP A 208 -10.35 -2.24 -52.64
CA ASP A 208 -9.26 -2.97 -53.28
C ASP A 208 -8.15 -3.22 -52.24
N GLY A 209 -7.82 -4.49 -52.10
CA GLY A 209 -6.90 -5.00 -51.10
C GLY A 209 -5.48 -4.53 -51.39
N LYS A 210 -4.93 -3.71 -50.47
CA LYS A 210 -3.51 -3.57 -50.14
C LYS A 210 -3.36 -2.52 -49.04
N ARG A 211 -3.84 -2.82 -47.83
CA ARG A 211 -3.26 -2.19 -46.64
C ARG A 211 -2.09 -3.05 -46.22
N SER A 212 -0.92 -2.70 -46.74
CA SER A 212 0.38 -3.08 -46.19
C SER A 212 0.34 -2.83 -44.69
N ASN A 213 0.30 -3.92 -43.92
CA ASN A 213 0.18 -3.94 -42.46
C ASN A 213 1.52 -3.61 -41.77
N ASP A 214 2.25 -2.63 -42.31
CA ASP A 214 3.62 -2.28 -41.91
C ASP A 214 3.76 -0.79 -41.57
N GLN A 215 2.70 -0.23 -40.98
CA GLN A 215 2.75 1.09 -40.36
C GLN A 215 2.49 0.93 -38.87
N ARG A 216 3.48 0.40 -38.13
CA ARG A 216 3.69 0.90 -36.77
C ARG A 216 3.89 2.40 -36.95
N GLN A 217 2.88 3.21 -36.66
CA GLN A 217 3.15 4.63 -36.53
C GLN A 217 4.23 4.77 -35.46
N PRO A 218 5.33 5.48 -35.74
CA PRO A 218 6.31 5.77 -34.70
C PRO A 218 5.54 6.37 -33.53
N ILE A 219 5.86 5.91 -32.31
CA ILE A 219 5.41 6.59 -31.11
C ILE A 219 5.74 8.06 -31.33
N ASP A 220 4.78 8.95 -31.14
CA ASP A 220 4.97 10.39 -31.36
C ASP A 220 6.13 10.85 -30.47
N GLU A 221 7.33 10.95 -31.05
CA GLU A 221 8.57 11.27 -30.34
C GLU A 221 8.45 12.63 -29.66
N GLU A 222 7.65 13.54 -30.23
CA GLU A 222 7.36 14.84 -29.64
C GLU A 222 6.49 14.71 -28.39
N ALA A 223 5.53 13.79 -28.38
CA ALA A 223 4.71 13.53 -27.19
C ALA A 223 5.54 12.92 -26.05
N MET A 224 6.47 12.01 -26.36
CA MET A 224 7.39 11.45 -25.36
C MET A 224 8.34 12.51 -24.81
N ALA A 225 8.95 13.32 -25.68
CA ALA A 225 9.82 14.41 -25.26
C ALA A 225 9.10 15.45 -24.39
N ARG A 226 7.80 15.71 -24.64
CA ARG A 226 6.99 16.58 -23.75
C ARG A 226 6.78 15.97 -22.36
N ILE A 227 6.59 14.67 -22.27
CA ILE A 227 6.46 13.98 -20.97
C ILE A 227 7.80 14.04 -20.22
N GLU A 228 8.91 13.76 -20.90
CA GLU A 228 10.25 13.84 -20.31
C GLU A 228 10.57 15.26 -19.82
N SER A 229 10.35 16.27 -20.66
CA SER A 229 10.55 17.67 -20.27
C SER A 229 9.68 18.12 -19.10
N ARG A 230 8.48 17.54 -18.95
CA ARG A 230 7.60 17.82 -17.80
C ARG A 230 8.16 17.20 -16.52
N ILE A 231 8.67 15.96 -16.60
CA ILE A 231 9.32 15.29 -15.47
C ILE A 231 10.57 16.07 -15.04
N ASP A 232 11.41 16.49 -15.98
CA ASP A 232 12.60 17.28 -15.68
C ASP A 232 12.24 18.60 -14.96
N ALA A 233 11.18 19.29 -15.42
CA ALA A 233 10.70 20.50 -14.77
C ALA A 233 10.22 20.22 -13.33
N MET A 234 9.48 19.13 -13.11
CA MET A 234 9.06 18.73 -11.76
C MET A 234 10.23 18.44 -10.83
N ASP A 235 11.28 17.78 -11.35
CA ASP A 235 12.49 17.47 -10.57
C ASP A 235 13.22 18.75 -10.15
N GLU A 236 13.35 19.72 -11.06
CA GLU A 236 13.91 21.05 -10.73
C GLU A 236 13.11 21.77 -9.65
N ASP A 237 11.78 21.73 -9.73
CA ASP A 237 10.90 22.36 -8.75
C ASP A 237 10.97 21.65 -7.38
N LEU A 238 11.00 20.32 -7.37
CA LEU A 238 11.15 19.52 -6.16
C LEU A 238 12.50 19.75 -5.48
N ASP A 239 13.59 19.85 -6.25
CA ASP A 239 14.91 20.19 -5.73
C ASP A 239 14.93 21.58 -5.09
N ARG A 240 14.24 22.55 -5.71
CA ARG A 240 14.09 23.89 -5.14
C ARG A 240 13.32 23.87 -3.82
N LEU A 241 12.18 23.17 -3.77
CA LEU A 241 11.38 23.02 -2.54
C LEU A 241 12.16 22.28 -1.45
N ARG A 242 12.94 21.28 -1.81
CA ARG A 242 13.80 20.56 -0.87
C ARG A 242 14.85 21.47 -0.25
N ARG A 243 15.52 22.31 -1.05
CA ARG A 243 16.47 23.31 -0.53
C ARG A 243 15.81 24.22 0.50
N LEU A 244 14.55 24.62 0.30
CA LEU A 244 13.80 25.41 1.28
C LEU A 244 13.54 24.65 2.59
N THR A 245 13.22 23.36 2.51
CA THR A 245 12.94 22.56 3.72
C THR A 245 14.17 22.27 4.58
N GLU A 246 15.35 22.27 3.98
CA GLU A 246 16.63 22.01 4.68
C GLU A 246 17.39 23.32 5.03
N ALA A 247 16.92 24.46 4.53
CA ALA A 247 17.60 25.75 4.63
C ALA A 247 17.42 26.46 5.99
N ASP A 248 18.46 27.22 6.37
CA ASP A 248 18.31 28.31 7.34
C ASP A 248 17.55 29.50 6.72
N LEU A 249 17.18 30.48 7.55
CA LEU A 249 16.35 31.62 7.13
C LEU A 249 16.99 32.46 6.01
N GLU A 250 18.31 32.59 5.98
CA GLU A 250 19.05 33.35 4.97
C GLU A 250 19.04 32.63 3.61
N THR A 251 19.27 31.32 3.64
CA THR A 251 19.19 30.46 2.47
C THR A 251 17.76 30.39 1.93
N ALA A 252 16.76 30.30 2.82
CA ALA A 252 15.36 30.30 2.42
C ALA A 252 14.94 31.62 1.75
N ALA A 253 15.40 32.77 2.28
CA ALA A 253 15.15 34.06 1.65
C ALA A 253 15.78 34.17 0.26
N THR A 254 16.96 33.57 0.06
CA THR A 254 17.62 33.51 -1.25
C THR A 254 16.82 32.69 -2.25
N VAL A 255 16.35 31.50 -1.87
CA VAL A 255 15.54 30.65 -2.75
C VAL A 255 14.19 31.31 -3.10
N VAL A 256 13.55 31.98 -2.14
CA VAL A 256 12.32 32.75 -2.40
C VAL A 256 12.59 33.91 -3.37
N ALA A 257 13.73 34.58 -3.25
CA ALA A 257 14.12 35.64 -4.20
C ALA A 257 14.41 35.08 -5.61
N GLU A 258 15.02 33.90 -5.72
CA GLU A 258 15.22 33.20 -7.00
C GLU A 258 13.90 32.78 -7.65
N ALA A 259 12.92 32.37 -6.84
CA ALA A 259 11.56 32.05 -7.30
C ALA A 259 10.73 33.31 -7.63
N GLY A 260 11.25 34.50 -7.35
CA GLY A 260 10.56 35.79 -7.54
C GLY A 260 9.71 36.19 -6.33
N ASP A 261 8.82 35.30 -5.88
CA ASP A 261 8.02 35.50 -4.67
C ASP A 261 7.50 34.18 -4.07
N LEU A 262 6.84 34.27 -2.91
CA LEU A 262 6.24 33.13 -2.23
C LEU A 262 5.02 32.57 -2.98
N ALA A 263 4.27 33.40 -3.71
CA ALA A 263 3.10 32.95 -4.47
C ALA A 263 3.49 32.06 -5.66
N SER A 264 4.66 32.30 -6.24
CA SER A 264 5.27 31.49 -7.29
C SER A 264 5.65 30.11 -6.76
N LEU A 265 6.18 30.05 -5.54
CA LEU A 265 6.47 28.78 -4.83
C LEU A 265 5.20 28.00 -4.49
N GLU A 266 4.14 28.67 -4.05
CA GLU A 266 2.83 28.02 -3.85
C GLU A 266 2.26 27.49 -5.18
N SER A 267 2.42 28.25 -6.25
CA SER A 267 2.02 27.83 -7.60
C SER A 267 2.84 26.63 -8.10
N ASP A 268 4.13 26.56 -7.75
CA ASP A 268 4.99 25.41 -8.06
C ASP A 268 4.51 24.15 -7.33
N VAL A 269 4.10 24.26 -6.05
CA VAL A 269 3.54 23.14 -5.29
C VAL A 269 2.24 22.64 -5.91
N ASP A 270 1.32 23.55 -6.27
CA ASP A 270 0.05 23.18 -6.91
C ASP A 270 0.27 22.54 -8.29
N ARG A 271 1.24 23.06 -9.07
CA ARG A 271 1.64 22.50 -10.36
C ARG A 271 2.22 21.09 -10.21
N ILE A 272 3.14 20.87 -9.28
CA ILE A 272 3.69 19.53 -9.00
C ILE A 272 2.57 18.56 -8.62
N ALA A 273 1.63 18.97 -7.76
CA ALA A 273 0.51 18.12 -7.36
C ALA A 273 -0.36 17.71 -8.55
N ALA A 274 -0.71 18.66 -9.42
CA ALA A 274 -1.45 18.39 -10.64
C ALA A 274 -0.69 17.46 -11.60
N ASP A 275 0.62 17.65 -11.70
CA ASP A 275 1.49 16.83 -12.56
C ASP A 275 1.62 15.39 -12.06
N VAL A 276 1.77 15.20 -10.74
CA VAL A 276 1.75 13.87 -10.12
C VAL A 276 0.42 13.15 -10.38
N ASP A 277 -0.70 13.85 -10.24
CA ASP A 277 -2.03 13.29 -10.51
C ASP A 277 -2.18 12.85 -11.98
N ASP A 278 -1.73 13.67 -12.92
CA ASP A 278 -1.78 13.36 -14.35
C ASP A 278 -0.89 12.16 -14.72
N LEU A 279 0.34 12.12 -14.20
CA LEU A 279 1.24 10.98 -14.41
C LEU A 279 0.70 9.70 -13.77
N GLY A 280 0.04 9.81 -12.62
CA GLY A 280 -0.67 8.69 -11.99
C GLY A 280 -1.76 8.13 -12.89
N ARG A 281 -2.60 8.98 -13.49
CA ARG A 281 -3.63 8.56 -14.46
C ARG A 281 -3.03 7.90 -15.70
N LEU A 282 -1.91 8.42 -16.21
CA LEU A 282 -1.21 7.83 -17.35
C LEU A 282 -0.70 6.43 -17.04
N ARG A 283 -0.07 6.24 -15.88
CA ARG A 283 0.39 4.92 -15.41
C ARG A 283 -0.77 3.94 -15.33
N ASP A 284 -1.86 4.31 -14.65
CA ASP A 284 -3.01 3.43 -14.48
C ASP A 284 -3.61 3.01 -15.85
N ARG A 285 -3.58 3.92 -16.84
CA ARG A 285 -4.00 3.61 -18.21
C ARG A 285 -3.06 2.65 -18.93
N ILE A 286 -1.75 2.80 -18.75
CA ILE A 286 -0.74 1.89 -19.31
C ILE A 286 -0.92 0.49 -18.71
N ASP A 287 -1.09 0.40 -17.40
CA ASP A 287 -1.32 -0.87 -16.69
C ASP A 287 -2.59 -1.58 -17.21
N GLU A 288 -3.69 -0.84 -17.44
CA GLU A 288 -4.91 -1.38 -18.05
C GLU A 288 -4.66 -1.94 -19.47
N VAL A 289 -3.80 -1.28 -20.26
CA VAL A 289 -3.44 -1.74 -21.61
C VAL A 289 -2.60 -3.00 -21.55
N ILE A 290 -1.62 -3.07 -20.65
CA ILE A 290 -0.78 -4.25 -20.42
C ILE A 290 -1.66 -5.43 -19.99
N GLU A 291 -2.53 -5.22 -19.01
CA GLU A 291 -3.42 -6.27 -18.51
C GLU A 291 -4.43 -6.73 -19.58
N ARG A 292 -4.87 -5.84 -20.48
CA ARG A 292 -5.67 -6.23 -21.65
C ARG A 292 -4.84 -7.07 -22.62
N HIS A 293 -3.59 -6.67 -22.88
CA HIS A 293 -2.69 -7.39 -23.76
C HIS A 293 -2.41 -8.82 -23.25
N ASP A 294 -2.15 -8.97 -21.95
CA ASP A 294 -1.81 -10.28 -21.38
C ASP A 294 -2.98 -11.27 -21.38
N ARG A 295 -4.21 -10.77 -21.42
CA ARG A 295 -5.42 -11.60 -21.61
C ARG A 295 -5.66 -11.98 -23.07
N LEU A 296 -5.01 -11.33 -24.03
CA LEU A 296 -5.19 -11.61 -25.46
C LEU A 296 -4.32 -12.82 -25.87
N GLU A 297 -4.79 -14.02 -25.56
CA GLU A 297 -4.31 -15.24 -26.21
C GLU A 297 -4.89 -15.34 -27.63
N VAL A 298 -4.31 -14.59 -28.58
CA VAL A 298 -4.70 -14.72 -29.99
C VAL A 298 -3.97 -15.93 -30.57
N PRO A 299 -4.67 -16.97 -31.05
CA PRO A 299 -4.04 -18.15 -31.64
C PRO A 299 -3.60 -17.85 -33.08
N ILE A 300 -2.62 -16.96 -33.23
CA ILE A 300 -2.11 -16.46 -34.53
C ILE A 300 -1.69 -17.63 -35.43
N GLU A 301 -1.13 -18.70 -34.86
CA GLU A 301 -0.74 -19.89 -35.61
C GLU A 301 -1.91 -20.74 -36.11
N SER A 302 -3.03 -20.75 -35.39
CA SER A 302 -4.26 -21.41 -35.88
C SER A 302 -4.89 -20.60 -37.01
N LEU A 303 -4.83 -19.26 -36.92
CA LEU A 303 -5.33 -18.37 -37.97
C LEU A 303 -4.44 -18.38 -39.23
N ARG A 304 -3.11 -18.46 -39.09
CA ARG A 304 -2.17 -18.61 -40.21
C ARG A 304 -2.34 -19.92 -40.96
N ARG A 305 -2.77 -21.00 -40.30
CA ARG A 305 -2.99 -22.31 -40.93
C ARG A 305 -4.23 -22.36 -41.82
N ILE A 306 -5.18 -21.43 -41.62
CA ILE A 306 -6.46 -21.39 -42.33
C ILE A 306 -6.42 -20.40 -43.52
N ALA A 307 -5.47 -19.45 -43.53
CA ALA A 307 -5.24 -18.51 -44.63
C ALA A 307 -4.34 -19.10 -45.72
#